data_AF-A0AAE8U2V6-F1
#
_entry.id   AF-A0AAE8U2V6-F1
#
_cell.length_a   1.000
_cell.length_b   1.000
_cell.length_c   1.000
_cell.angle_alpha   90.00
_cell.angle_beta   90.00
_cell.angle_gamma   90.00
#
_symmetry.space_group_name_H-M   'P 1'
#
loop_
_entity.id
_entity.type
_entity.pdbx_description
1 polymer ?
#
loop_
_entity_poly.entity_id
_entity_poly.type
_entity_poly.pdbx_seq_one_letter_code
_entity_poly.pdbx_strand_id
1 'polypeptide(L)'
;MGRKLDAREYKLLLNPQIFSQAPNLQAANAFWDRRIRQIVRIADPQARPFDDDGWRLIRFWDTPNRDLGDNDLILRTRQDTKNDFVANGVRQATLKLRMPDQFIVATAKLAKSEDEEAGNVETKFEEDIGPLEVLARPPGEQPKVVTPLKLSTRNRFSLSSGIDLTPNAPLDRFDQVLALFPGVAELVCVSPGQSDLNLVGGPLIHEYVFKGSEVVLLEGAKAKFTLTIWCLDEPSKQPDVTEMSFVVKTDNGKMSGPVARQAYNLFNNFQDSLSGIVDQDHTSKTSLALPDRGSR
;
A
#
# COMPACT_ATOMS: atom_id res chain seq x y z
N MET A 1 22.00 -9.49 -11.07
CA MET A 1 22.16 -8.70 -9.83
C MET A 1 20.79 -8.14 -9.49
N GLY A 2 20.28 -8.34 -8.26
CA GLY A 2 18.92 -7.90 -7.89
C GLY A 2 18.80 -6.38 -7.73
N ARG A 3 17.56 -5.87 -7.76
CA ARG A 3 17.24 -4.45 -7.56
C ARG A 3 17.60 -4.03 -6.13
N LYS A 4 18.05 -2.78 -5.97
CA LYS A 4 18.37 -2.18 -4.66
C LYS A 4 17.09 -1.72 -3.98
N LEU A 5 17.01 -1.90 -2.66
CA LEU A 5 15.86 -1.48 -1.86
C LEU A 5 15.75 0.05 -1.87
N ASP A 6 14.65 0.63 -2.35
CA ASP A 6 14.47 2.08 -2.43
C ASP A 6 14.07 2.68 -1.08
N ALA A 7 13.24 1.99 -0.31
CA ALA A 7 12.75 2.48 0.97
C ALA A 7 12.25 1.37 1.90
N ARG A 8 12.09 1.73 3.17
CA ARG A 8 11.34 0.97 4.17
C ARG A 8 10.08 1.75 4.51
N GLU A 9 8.91 1.12 4.37
CA GLU A 9 7.62 1.71 4.70
C GLU A 9 6.99 0.99 5.89
N TYR A 10 6.66 1.74 6.93
CA TYR A 10 6.05 1.24 8.15
C TYR A 10 4.57 1.57 8.13
N LYS A 11 3.69 0.56 8.27
CA LYS A 11 2.25 0.69 8.06
C LYS A 11 1.46 0.21 9.27
N LEU A 12 0.46 0.98 9.65
CA LEU A 12 -0.50 0.64 10.70
C LEU A 12 -1.91 0.88 10.17
N LEU A 13 -2.71 -0.18 10.12
CA LEU A 13 -4.15 -0.03 9.92
C LEU A 13 -4.80 0.44 11.21
N LEU A 14 -5.70 1.40 11.08
CA LEU A 14 -6.42 2.00 12.18
C LEU A 14 -7.90 1.68 12.03
N ASN A 15 -8.60 1.56 13.14
CA ASN A 15 -10.06 1.47 13.18
C ASN A 15 -10.63 2.73 12.50
N PRO A 16 -11.31 2.59 11.35
CA PRO A 16 -11.81 3.74 10.59
C PRO A 16 -12.89 4.53 11.34
N GLN A 17 -13.58 3.91 12.30
CA GLN A 17 -14.65 4.51 13.09
C GLN A 17 -14.17 5.67 13.99
N ILE A 18 -12.86 5.82 14.18
CA ILE A 18 -12.30 6.98 14.89
C ILE A 18 -12.46 8.29 14.10
N PHE A 19 -12.76 8.19 12.80
CA PHE A 19 -13.09 9.31 11.93
C PHE A 19 -14.61 9.35 11.72
N SER A 20 -15.30 10.23 12.43
CA SER A 20 -16.77 10.31 12.44
C SER A 20 -17.36 11.25 11.38
N GLN A 21 -16.53 11.80 10.49
CA GLN A 21 -16.90 12.79 9.49
C GLN A 21 -16.23 12.47 8.16
N ALA A 22 -16.73 13.08 7.09
CA ALA A 22 -16.10 13.00 5.77
C ALA A 22 -14.60 13.37 5.86
N PRO A 23 -13.70 12.60 5.22
CA PRO A 23 -12.27 12.84 5.30
C PRO A 23 -11.89 14.24 4.80
N ASN A 24 -11.12 14.97 5.59
CA ASN A 24 -10.57 16.27 5.23
C ASN A 24 -9.31 16.57 6.06
N LEU A 25 -8.55 17.57 5.64
CA LEU A 25 -7.27 17.92 6.27
C LEU A 25 -7.44 18.33 7.74
N GLN A 26 -8.55 18.98 8.11
CA GLN A 26 -8.83 19.35 9.50
C GLN A 26 -9.00 18.13 10.40
N ALA A 27 -9.77 17.12 9.95
CA ALA A 27 -9.95 15.87 10.67
C ALA A 27 -8.63 15.07 10.78
N ALA A 28 -7.84 15.02 9.71
CA ALA A 28 -6.51 14.41 9.71
C ALA A 28 -5.57 15.09 10.71
N ASN A 29 -5.57 16.42 10.77
CA ASN A 29 -4.74 17.18 11.70
C ASN A 29 -5.24 17.13 13.15
N ALA A 30 -6.54 17.01 13.37
CA ALA A 30 -7.08 16.71 14.69
C ALA A 30 -6.61 15.33 15.20
N PHE A 31 -6.54 14.33 14.32
CA PHE A 31 -5.95 13.03 14.65
C PHE A 31 -4.44 13.15 14.95
N TRP A 32 -3.71 13.89 14.11
CA TRP A 32 -2.29 14.18 14.33
C TRP A 32 -2.02 14.77 15.71
N ASP A 33 -2.73 15.85 16.07
CA ASP A 33 -2.52 16.57 17.32
C ASP A 33 -2.86 15.75 18.55
N ARG A 34 -3.93 14.94 18.48
CA ARG A 34 -4.39 14.13 19.62
C ARG A 34 -3.58 12.85 19.82
N ARG A 35 -3.08 12.24 18.74
CA ARG A 35 -2.53 10.86 18.78
C ARG A 35 -1.08 10.79 18.30
N ILE A 36 -0.75 11.40 17.17
CA ILE A 36 0.57 11.25 16.54
C ILE A 36 1.63 12.13 17.21
N ARG A 37 1.31 13.40 17.48
CA ARG A 37 2.26 14.42 17.97
C ARG A 37 3.01 13.98 19.23
N GLN A 38 2.32 13.32 20.16
CA GLN A 38 2.90 12.86 21.43
C GLN A 38 3.94 11.76 21.26
N ILE A 39 3.83 10.96 20.20
CA ILE A 39 4.72 9.83 19.88
C ILE A 39 5.93 10.36 19.11
N VAL A 40 5.71 11.17 18.07
CA VAL A 40 6.79 11.64 17.19
C VAL A 40 7.72 12.65 17.87
N ARG A 41 7.24 13.42 18.85
CA ARG A 41 8.07 14.40 19.59
C ARG A 41 9.26 13.77 20.33
N ILE A 42 9.23 12.46 20.55
CA ILE A 42 10.33 11.69 21.14
C ILE A 42 11.53 11.66 20.18
N ALA A 43 11.26 11.58 18.88
CA ALA A 43 12.28 11.62 17.83
C ALA A 43 12.53 13.05 17.32
N ASP A 44 11.46 13.82 17.09
CA ASP A 44 11.50 15.17 16.53
C ASP A 44 10.46 16.08 17.19
N PRO A 45 10.85 16.92 18.16
CA PRO A 45 9.95 17.88 18.81
C PRO A 45 9.35 18.94 17.87
N GLN A 46 9.94 19.15 16.70
CA GLN A 46 9.51 20.14 15.71
C GLN A 46 8.64 19.54 14.60
N ALA A 47 8.33 18.25 14.67
CA ALA A 47 7.48 17.56 13.70
C ALA A 47 6.13 18.29 13.52
N ARG A 48 5.79 18.54 12.25
CA ARG A 48 4.60 19.29 11.85
C ARG A 48 3.48 18.35 11.40
N PRO A 49 2.22 18.77 11.54
CA PRO A 49 1.07 18.03 11.02
C PRO A 49 1.08 17.98 9.48
N PHE A 50 0.07 17.33 8.89
CA PHE A 50 -0.12 17.29 7.45
C PHE A 50 -0.43 18.69 6.91
N ASP A 51 0.14 19.04 5.76
CA ASP A 51 -0.06 20.33 5.08
C ASP A 51 -0.48 20.20 3.61
N ASP A 52 -0.62 18.96 3.13
CA ASP A 52 -1.03 18.61 1.78
C ASP A 52 -2.12 17.54 1.84
N ASP A 53 -3.13 17.67 1.00
CA ASP A 53 -4.18 16.69 0.81
C ASP A 53 -4.40 16.41 -0.68
N GLY A 54 -4.81 15.17 -0.96
CA GLY A 54 -5.07 14.74 -2.32
C GLY A 54 -6.10 13.64 -2.36
N TRP A 55 -6.66 13.44 -3.55
CA TRP A 55 -7.65 12.41 -3.78
C TRP A 55 -7.39 11.64 -5.06
N ARG A 56 -7.56 10.32 -4.95
CA ARG A 56 -7.47 9.35 -6.02
C ARG A 56 -8.69 8.43 -6.11
N LEU A 57 -9.05 8.05 -7.33
CA LEU A 57 -9.89 6.89 -7.59
C LEU A 57 -9.01 5.66 -7.78
N ILE A 58 -9.29 4.60 -7.05
CA ILE A 58 -8.56 3.33 -7.13
C ILE A 58 -9.54 2.20 -7.41
N ARG A 59 -9.10 1.24 -8.22
CA ARG A 59 -9.78 -0.04 -8.35
C ARG A 59 -8.75 -1.14 -8.46
N PHE A 60 -8.92 -2.21 -7.68
CA PHE A 60 -8.11 -3.43 -7.79
C PHE A 60 -8.77 -4.39 -8.76
N TRP A 61 -7.94 -5.18 -9.44
CA TRP A 61 -8.36 -6.09 -10.50
C TRP A 61 -7.74 -7.45 -10.26
N ASP A 62 -8.51 -8.50 -10.55
CA ASP A 62 -8.02 -9.87 -10.53
C ASP A 62 -8.84 -10.72 -11.51
N THR A 63 -8.44 -11.97 -11.73
CA THR A 63 -9.30 -12.94 -12.42
C THR A 63 -10.47 -13.35 -11.52
N PRO A 64 -11.54 -13.98 -12.06
CA PRO A 64 -12.65 -14.48 -11.24
C PRO A 64 -12.22 -15.45 -10.13
N ASN A 65 -11.09 -16.14 -10.33
CA ASN A 65 -10.51 -17.09 -9.39
C ASN A 65 -9.46 -16.48 -8.45
N ARG A 66 -9.16 -15.18 -8.61
CA ARG A 66 -8.08 -14.48 -7.92
C ARG A 66 -6.68 -15.03 -8.21
N ASP A 67 -6.41 -15.39 -9.46
CA ASP A 67 -5.13 -16.00 -9.85
C ASP A 67 -3.93 -15.06 -9.60
N LEU A 68 -4.11 -13.73 -9.68
CA LEU A 68 -3.05 -12.78 -9.30
C LEU A 68 -2.84 -12.79 -7.78
N GLY A 69 -3.91 -12.61 -7.01
CA GLY A 69 -3.85 -12.55 -5.55
C GLY A 69 -3.31 -13.83 -4.91
N ASP A 70 -3.68 -15.00 -5.45
CA ASP A 70 -3.19 -16.31 -4.99
C ASP A 70 -1.68 -16.52 -5.28
N ASN A 71 -1.07 -15.67 -6.12
CA ASN A 71 0.36 -15.65 -6.45
C ASN A 71 1.07 -14.37 -5.96
N ASP A 72 0.59 -13.75 -4.87
CA ASP A 72 1.17 -12.55 -4.24
C ASP A 72 1.24 -11.31 -5.17
N LEU A 73 0.47 -11.30 -6.26
CA LEU A 73 0.37 -10.20 -7.22
C LEU A 73 -0.88 -9.36 -6.95
N ILE A 74 -0.71 -8.05 -7.05
CA ILE A 74 -1.76 -7.06 -6.81
C ILE A 74 -1.79 -6.12 -8.00
N LEU A 75 -2.85 -6.20 -8.81
CA LEU A 75 -3.09 -5.28 -9.91
C LEU A 75 -4.09 -4.20 -9.48
N ARG A 76 -3.77 -2.95 -9.76
CA ARG A 76 -4.70 -1.83 -9.57
C ARG A 76 -4.60 -0.82 -10.69
N THR A 77 -5.68 -0.07 -10.86
CA THR A 77 -5.64 1.22 -11.55
C THR A 77 -5.87 2.36 -10.58
N ARG A 78 -5.13 3.45 -10.77
CA ARG A 78 -5.22 4.68 -9.99
C ARG A 78 -5.42 5.86 -10.92
N GLN A 79 -6.28 6.79 -10.54
CA GLN A 79 -6.45 8.06 -11.22
C GLN A 79 -6.49 9.17 -10.17
N ASP A 80 -5.62 10.17 -10.32
CA ASP A 80 -5.65 11.34 -9.45
C ASP A 80 -6.84 12.25 -9.86
N THR A 81 -7.47 12.89 -8.87
CA THR A 81 -8.68 13.70 -9.03
C THR A 81 -8.52 15.07 -8.37
N LYS A 82 -9.39 16.03 -8.72
CA LYS A 82 -9.52 17.31 -8.00
C LYS A 82 -10.65 17.22 -6.96
N ASN A 83 -10.84 18.31 -6.22
CA ASN A 83 -11.80 18.48 -5.12
C ASN A 83 -13.27 18.18 -5.47
N ASP A 84 -13.62 18.02 -6.75
CA ASP A 84 -14.96 17.70 -7.28
C ASP A 84 -15.10 16.27 -7.86
N PHE A 85 -14.06 15.44 -7.70
CA PHE A 85 -13.96 14.04 -8.16
C PHE A 85 -14.03 13.89 -9.66
N VAL A 86 -13.85 15.02 -10.36
CA VAL A 86 -13.61 15.00 -11.78
C VAL A 86 -12.23 14.40 -11.97
N ALA A 87 -12.19 13.36 -12.81
CA ALA A 87 -10.98 12.74 -13.31
C ALA A 87 -10.04 13.82 -13.88
N ASN A 88 -8.87 14.00 -13.29
CA ASN A 88 -7.89 14.99 -13.73
C ASN A 88 -6.59 14.29 -14.09
N GLY A 89 -6.53 13.76 -15.30
CA GLY A 89 -5.28 13.29 -15.91
C GLY A 89 -5.26 11.80 -16.26
N VAL A 90 -4.05 11.25 -16.18
CA VAL A 90 -3.67 9.93 -16.67
C VAL A 90 -4.10 8.85 -15.67
N ARG A 91 -4.75 7.80 -16.18
CA ARG A 91 -5.03 6.58 -15.40
C ARG A 91 -3.76 5.73 -15.41
N GLN A 92 -3.25 5.38 -14.25
CA GLN A 92 -2.04 4.55 -14.13
C GLN A 92 -2.42 3.13 -13.72
N ALA A 93 -1.95 2.13 -14.46
CA ALA A 93 -1.96 0.74 -14.02
C ALA A 93 -0.71 0.46 -13.18
N THR A 94 -0.85 -0.27 -12.08
CA THR A 94 0.27 -0.72 -11.26
C THR A 94 0.11 -2.18 -10.94
N LEU A 95 1.14 -2.96 -11.25
CA LEU A 95 1.27 -4.33 -10.76
C LEU A 95 2.30 -4.35 -9.63
N LYS A 96 1.96 -5.02 -8.53
CA LYS A 96 2.81 -5.16 -7.35
C LYS A 96 2.96 -6.63 -6.98
N LEU A 97 4.18 -7.15 -6.91
CA LEU A 97 4.51 -8.42 -6.24
C LEU A 97 4.83 -8.12 -4.78
N ARG A 98 4.21 -8.81 -3.82
CA ARG A 98 4.45 -8.58 -2.38
C ARG A 98 4.48 -9.87 -1.57
N MET A 99 5.67 -10.28 -1.14
CA MET A 99 5.88 -11.53 -0.41
C MET A 99 7.00 -11.43 0.63
N PRO A 100 7.17 -12.40 1.55
CA PRO A 100 8.20 -12.36 2.59
C PRO A 100 9.64 -12.54 2.08
N ASP A 101 9.84 -13.10 0.89
CA ASP A 101 11.17 -13.40 0.38
C ASP A 101 11.76 -12.23 -0.42
N GLN A 102 12.81 -11.62 0.12
CA GLN A 102 13.49 -10.48 -0.52
C GLN A 102 14.13 -10.85 -1.86
N PHE A 103 14.72 -12.03 -1.99
CA PHE A 103 15.50 -12.41 -3.17
C PHE A 103 14.59 -12.69 -4.36
N ILE A 104 13.43 -13.32 -4.12
CA ILE A 104 12.41 -13.50 -5.16
C ILE A 104 11.93 -12.13 -5.64
N VAL A 105 11.53 -11.24 -4.73
CA VAL A 105 11.03 -9.90 -5.11
C VAL A 105 12.09 -9.04 -5.79
N ALA A 106 13.33 -9.02 -5.30
CA ALA A 106 14.40 -8.19 -5.84
C ALA A 106 14.88 -8.63 -7.23
N THR A 107 14.60 -9.87 -7.63
CA THR A 107 15.01 -10.42 -8.93
C THR A 107 13.86 -10.53 -9.94
N ALA A 108 12.62 -10.37 -9.47
CA ALA A 108 11.45 -10.33 -10.32
C ALA A 108 11.52 -9.19 -11.35
N LYS A 109 10.93 -9.43 -12.52
CA LYS A 109 10.72 -8.44 -13.57
C LYS A 109 9.23 -8.44 -13.85
N LEU A 110 8.54 -7.32 -13.61
CA LEU A 110 7.09 -7.24 -13.83
C LEU A 110 6.78 -6.66 -15.21
N ALA A 111 7.33 -5.49 -15.51
CA ALA A 111 7.25 -4.83 -16.81
C ALA A 111 8.53 -5.04 -17.64
N LYS A 112 8.49 -4.63 -18.93
CA LYS A 112 9.69 -4.51 -19.76
C LYS A 112 10.68 -3.51 -19.16
N SER A 113 11.96 -3.65 -19.49
CA SER A 113 12.99 -2.75 -18.96
C SER A 113 12.82 -1.33 -19.48
N GLU A 114 13.21 -0.35 -18.67
CA GLU A 114 13.25 1.08 -19.04
C GLU A 114 14.11 1.34 -20.30
N ASP A 115 15.05 0.43 -20.60
CA ASP A 115 15.92 0.49 -21.78
C ASP A 115 15.23 0.02 -23.09
N GLU A 116 14.08 -0.66 -23.02
CA GLU A 116 13.32 -1.16 -24.17
C GLU A 116 12.16 -0.21 -24.50
N GLU A 117 12.44 0.98 -25.06
CA GLU A 117 11.57 1.88 -25.86
C GLU A 117 10.05 2.03 -25.52
N ALA A 118 9.58 1.64 -24.34
CA ALA A 118 8.16 1.51 -24.03
C ALA A 118 7.77 2.30 -22.77
N GLY A 119 7.66 3.62 -22.91
CA GLY A 119 6.99 4.50 -21.95
C GLY A 119 7.69 4.66 -20.59
N ASN A 120 7.27 5.67 -19.82
CA ASN A 120 7.81 5.93 -18.48
C ASN A 120 7.34 4.86 -17.49
N VAL A 121 7.93 3.67 -17.51
CA VAL A 121 7.70 2.64 -16.50
C VAL A 121 8.40 3.07 -15.20
N GLU A 122 7.64 3.33 -14.15
CA GLU A 122 8.21 3.60 -12.83
C GLU A 122 8.25 2.30 -12.02
N THR A 123 9.44 1.86 -11.60
CA THR A 123 9.58 0.67 -10.75
C THR A 123 10.16 1.01 -9.38
N LYS A 124 9.53 0.50 -8.31
CA LYS A 124 9.92 0.72 -6.91
C LYS A 124 10.04 -0.60 -6.15
N PHE A 125 11.12 -0.77 -5.39
CA PHE A 125 11.37 -1.91 -4.52
C PHE A 125 11.41 -1.48 -3.05
N GLU A 126 10.46 -1.91 -2.24
CA GLU A 126 10.27 -1.45 -0.86
C GLU A 126 10.13 -2.61 0.14
N GLU A 127 10.55 -2.37 1.38
CA GLU A 127 10.27 -3.25 2.52
C GLU A 127 9.03 -2.71 3.25
N ASP A 128 7.94 -3.46 3.21
CA ASP A 128 6.68 -3.18 3.89
C ASP A 128 6.68 -3.81 5.29
N ILE A 129 6.80 -2.97 6.32
CA ILE A 129 6.84 -3.36 7.74
C ILE A 129 5.47 -3.06 8.35
N GLY A 130 4.88 -4.04 9.04
CA GLY A 130 3.60 -3.86 9.73
C GLY A 130 3.53 -4.64 11.04
N PRO A 131 2.41 -4.57 11.76
CA PRO A 131 2.21 -5.35 12.98
C PRO A 131 2.38 -6.86 12.74
N LEU A 132 2.69 -7.59 13.81
CA LEU A 132 2.73 -9.04 13.74
C LEU A 132 1.35 -9.61 13.41
N GLU A 133 1.32 -10.56 12.48
CA GLU A 133 0.13 -11.30 12.09
C GLU A 133 0.30 -12.75 12.51
N VAL A 134 -0.77 -13.34 13.04
CA VAL A 134 -0.82 -14.78 13.32
C VAL A 134 -1.91 -15.38 12.44
N LEU A 135 -1.53 -16.40 11.67
CA LEU A 135 -2.50 -17.23 10.95
C LEU A 135 -3.31 -18.00 11.98
N ALA A 136 -4.60 -17.68 12.10
CA ALA A 136 -5.53 -18.50 12.85
C ALA A 136 -5.64 -19.88 12.16
N ARG A 137 -5.44 -20.96 12.90
CA ARG A 137 -5.86 -22.32 12.51
C ARG A 137 -7.14 -22.61 13.28
N PRO A 138 -8.23 -23.07 12.64
CA PRO A 138 -8.26 -23.98 11.48
C PRO A 138 -8.42 -23.29 10.10
N PRO A 139 -8.39 -24.06 8.98
CA PRO A 139 -8.62 -23.56 7.63
C PRO A 139 -9.97 -22.82 7.53
N GLY A 140 -9.95 -21.56 7.10
CA GLY A 140 -11.15 -20.73 6.90
C GLY A 140 -11.16 -19.43 7.71
N GLU A 141 -10.31 -19.30 8.73
CA GLU A 141 -10.16 -18.03 9.44
C GLU A 141 -9.14 -17.10 8.74
N GLN A 142 -9.50 -15.82 8.63
CA GLN A 142 -8.59 -14.79 8.14
C GLN A 142 -7.41 -14.60 9.12
N PRO A 143 -6.19 -14.32 8.62
CA PRO A 143 -5.08 -13.96 9.50
C PRO A 143 -5.46 -12.73 10.33
N LYS A 144 -5.09 -12.73 11.61
CA LYS A 144 -5.39 -11.62 12.53
C LYS A 144 -4.12 -10.90 12.94
N VAL A 145 -4.22 -9.60 13.12
CA VAL A 145 -3.15 -8.80 13.73
C VAL A 145 -3.19 -9.03 15.23
N VAL A 146 -2.03 -9.31 15.82
CA VAL A 146 -1.90 -9.54 17.25
C VAL A 146 -0.97 -8.49 17.84
N THR A 147 -1.32 -7.95 19.00
CA THR A 147 -0.44 -7.11 19.80
C THR A 147 0.22 -7.97 20.89
N PRO A 148 1.38 -8.62 20.61
CA PRO A 148 2.05 -9.44 21.60
C PRO A 148 2.61 -8.60 22.75
N LEU A 149 2.76 -9.22 23.94
CA LEU A 149 3.41 -8.60 25.11
C LEU A 149 4.80 -8.03 24.79
N LYS A 150 5.52 -8.70 23.88
CA LYS A 150 6.73 -8.17 23.26
C LYS A 150 6.40 -7.78 21.83
N LEU A 151 6.26 -6.47 21.59
CA LEU A 151 5.98 -5.93 20.26
C LEU A 151 6.94 -6.51 19.22
N SER A 152 6.37 -6.88 18.08
CA SER A 152 7.06 -7.51 16.97
C SER A 152 6.43 -7.03 15.67
N THR A 153 7.11 -7.28 14.55
CA THR A 153 6.66 -6.83 13.23
C THR A 153 6.66 -7.99 12.26
N ARG A 154 5.82 -7.87 11.22
CA ARG A 154 5.99 -8.64 10.00
C ARG A 154 6.73 -7.77 8.99
N ASN A 155 7.60 -8.39 8.21
CA ASN A 155 8.25 -7.74 7.08
C ASN A 155 7.81 -8.46 5.82
N ARG A 156 7.39 -7.70 4.81
CA ARG A 156 7.20 -8.19 3.45
C ARG A 156 8.00 -7.30 2.52
N PHE A 157 8.44 -7.84 1.41
CA PHE A 157 9.14 -7.11 0.37
C PHE A 157 8.20 -6.92 -0.79
N SER A 158 8.35 -5.80 -1.49
CA SER A 158 7.46 -5.53 -2.59
C SER A 158 8.10 -4.80 -3.75
N LEU A 159 7.82 -5.28 -4.95
CA LEU A 159 8.23 -4.69 -6.22
C LEU A 159 6.96 -4.22 -6.93
N SER A 160 6.88 -2.93 -7.25
CA SER A 160 5.78 -2.38 -8.03
C SER A 160 6.28 -1.75 -9.31
N SER A 161 5.62 -2.04 -10.43
CA SER A 161 5.82 -1.36 -11.71
C SER A 161 4.54 -0.64 -12.10
N GLY A 162 4.65 0.67 -12.36
CA GLY A 162 3.56 1.54 -12.79
C GLY A 162 3.70 1.92 -14.26
N ILE A 163 2.59 1.87 -15.00
CA ILE A 163 2.49 2.25 -16.41
C ILE A 163 1.30 3.18 -16.58
N ASP A 164 1.56 4.34 -17.17
CA ASP A 164 0.53 5.29 -17.55
C ASP A 164 -0.28 4.74 -18.73
N LEU A 165 -1.59 4.61 -18.55
CA LEU A 165 -2.49 4.13 -19.58
C LEU A 165 -2.89 5.28 -20.51
N THR A 166 -3.03 4.96 -21.80
CA THR A 166 -3.67 5.90 -22.72
C THR A 166 -5.13 6.15 -22.29
N PRO A 167 -5.66 7.36 -22.53
CA PRO A 167 -7.05 7.66 -22.20
C PRO A 167 -8.00 6.61 -22.79
N ASN A 168 -8.90 6.07 -21.95
CA ASN A 168 -9.86 5.02 -22.30
C ASN A 168 -9.28 3.64 -22.63
N ALA A 169 -7.98 3.38 -22.43
CA ALA A 169 -7.46 2.03 -22.55
C ALA A 169 -8.17 1.09 -21.58
N PRO A 170 -8.76 -0.01 -22.06
CA PRO A 170 -9.33 -1.02 -21.19
C PRO A 170 -8.22 -1.73 -20.39
N LEU A 171 -8.57 -2.13 -19.18
CA LEU A 171 -7.80 -3.06 -18.35
C LEU A 171 -8.79 -4.05 -17.74
N ASP A 172 -9.51 -4.73 -18.61
CA ASP A 172 -10.64 -5.61 -18.32
C ASP A 172 -10.38 -7.06 -18.77
N ARG A 173 -9.22 -7.35 -19.37
CA ARG A 173 -8.81 -8.69 -19.78
C ARG A 173 -7.41 -9.02 -19.30
N PHE A 174 -7.18 -10.31 -19.05
CA PHE A 174 -5.91 -10.80 -18.54
C PHE A 174 -4.77 -10.72 -19.58
N ASP A 175 -5.04 -10.88 -20.87
CA ASP A 175 -4.05 -10.69 -21.94
C ASP A 175 -3.49 -9.26 -22.00
N GLN A 176 -4.31 -8.25 -21.67
CA GLN A 176 -3.86 -6.86 -21.54
C GLN A 176 -2.87 -6.72 -20.36
N VAL A 177 -3.08 -7.46 -19.27
CA VAL A 177 -2.13 -7.51 -18.14
C VAL A 177 -0.82 -8.11 -18.59
N LEU A 178 -0.84 -9.23 -19.33
CA LEU A 178 0.38 -9.85 -19.89
C LEU A 178 1.10 -8.92 -20.88
N ALA A 179 0.36 -8.11 -21.65
CA ALA A 179 0.95 -7.14 -22.56
C ALA A 179 1.68 -6.01 -21.82
N LEU A 180 1.09 -5.49 -20.74
CA LEU A 180 1.67 -4.42 -19.91
C LEU A 180 2.78 -4.94 -18.98
N PHE A 181 2.59 -6.14 -18.44
CA PHE A 181 3.42 -6.76 -17.42
C PHE A 181 3.78 -8.21 -17.82
N PRO A 182 4.64 -8.39 -18.84
CA PRO A 182 4.94 -9.71 -19.39
C PRO A 182 5.53 -10.70 -18.38
N GLY A 183 6.18 -10.21 -17.32
CA GLY A 183 6.75 -11.09 -16.28
C GLY A 183 5.71 -11.82 -15.43
N VAL A 184 4.44 -11.43 -15.51
CA VAL A 184 3.33 -12.19 -14.89
C VAL A 184 3.28 -13.63 -15.40
N ALA A 185 3.66 -13.87 -16.66
CA ALA A 185 3.64 -15.21 -17.27
C ALA A 185 4.57 -16.22 -16.55
N GLU A 186 5.61 -15.74 -15.86
CA GLU A 186 6.53 -16.58 -15.08
C GLU A 186 6.05 -16.82 -13.64
N LEU A 187 5.16 -15.96 -13.14
CA LEU A 187 4.71 -15.95 -11.75
C LEU A 187 3.33 -16.58 -11.56
N VAL A 188 2.52 -16.64 -12.62
CA VAL A 188 1.17 -17.21 -12.59
C VAL A 188 1.09 -18.36 -13.58
N CYS A 189 0.66 -19.53 -13.12
CA CYS A 189 0.36 -20.65 -14.01
C CYS A 189 -0.97 -20.40 -14.71
N VAL A 190 -0.91 -19.84 -15.91
CA VAL A 190 -2.08 -19.59 -16.75
C VAL A 190 -2.22 -20.76 -17.71
N SER A 191 -3.29 -21.54 -17.58
CA SER A 191 -3.61 -22.57 -18.58
C SER A 191 -3.88 -21.90 -19.94
N PRO A 192 -3.63 -22.56 -21.09
CA PRO A 192 -3.79 -21.95 -22.41
C PRO A 192 -5.18 -21.34 -22.72
N GLY A 193 -6.23 -21.74 -21.99
CA GLY A 193 -7.57 -21.15 -22.07
C GLY A 193 -7.85 -20.00 -21.10
N GLN A 194 -6.89 -19.59 -20.27
CA GLN A 194 -7.04 -18.56 -19.23
C GLN A 194 -6.50 -17.17 -19.66
N SER A 195 -5.86 -17.05 -20.83
CA SER A 195 -5.36 -15.76 -21.33
C SER A 195 -6.47 -14.81 -21.80
N ASP A 196 -7.62 -15.34 -22.23
CA ASP A 196 -8.80 -14.58 -22.67
C ASP A 196 -9.80 -14.31 -21.51
N LEU A 197 -9.36 -14.44 -20.25
CA LEU A 197 -10.21 -14.20 -19.09
C LEU A 197 -10.48 -12.71 -18.90
N ASN A 198 -11.75 -12.38 -18.65
CA ASN A 198 -12.12 -11.07 -18.15
C ASN A 198 -11.61 -10.88 -16.72
N LEU A 199 -11.06 -9.70 -16.44
CA LEU A 199 -10.76 -9.26 -15.08
C LEU A 199 -12.05 -8.83 -14.39
N VAL A 200 -12.13 -9.11 -13.10
CA VAL A 200 -13.17 -8.62 -12.21
C VAL A 200 -12.57 -7.47 -11.41
N GLY A 201 -13.26 -6.34 -11.43
CA GLY A 201 -12.90 -5.19 -10.60
C GLY A 201 -13.47 -5.36 -9.19
N GLY A 202 -12.66 -5.06 -8.17
CA GLY A 202 -13.15 -4.82 -6.82
C GLY A 202 -14.00 -3.55 -6.70
N PRO A 203 -14.40 -3.17 -5.48
CA PRO A 203 -15.13 -1.92 -5.23
C PRO A 203 -14.38 -0.71 -5.75
N LEU A 204 -15.10 0.35 -6.12
CA LEU A 204 -14.47 1.62 -6.46
C LEU A 204 -14.02 2.29 -5.16
N ILE A 205 -12.75 2.66 -5.06
CA ILE A 205 -12.21 3.29 -3.87
C ILE A 205 -12.04 4.78 -4.11
N HIS A 206 -12.64 5.58 -3.23
CA HIS A 206 -12.32 6.99 -3.07
C HIS A 206 -11.25 7.14 -1.99
N GLU A 207 -10.00 7.29 -2.42
CA GLU A 207 -8.83 7.41 -1.53
C GLU A 207 -8.53 8.88 -1.25
N TYR A 208 -8.65 9.28 0.02
CA TYR A 208 -8.14 10.56 0.54
C TYR A 208 -6.77 10.35 1.14
N VAL A 209 -5.82 11.21 0.77
CA VAL A 209 -4.41 11.07 1.14
C VAL A 209 -3.92 12.38 1.74
N PHE A 210 -3.46 12.33 2.99
CA PHE A 210 -2.90 13.48 3.69
C PHE A 210 -1.39 13.29 3.87
N LYS A 211 -0.60 14.30 3.47
CA LYS A 211 0.86 14.25 3.32
C LYS A 211 1.54 15.50 3.89
N GLY A 212 2.85 15.56 3.69
CA GLY A 212 3.67 16.73 3.98
C GLY A 212 4.29 16.74 5.37
N SER A 213 3.77 15.90 6.26
CA SER A 213 4.41 15.68 7.56
C SER A 213 5.71 14.89 7.43
N GLU A 214 6.78 15.42 8.02
CA GLU A 214 8.10 14.78 8.12
C GLU A 214 8.58 14.78 9.57
N VAL A 215 9.18 13.66 9.99
CA VAL A 215 9.88 13.50 11.26
C VAL A 215 11.36 13.28 10.98
N VAL A 216 12.22 14.12 11.54
CA VAL A 216 13.67 13.98 11.43
C VAL A 216 14.15 12.89 12.38
N LEU A 217 14.84 11.91 11.81
CA LEU A 217 15.51 10.83 12.51
C LEU A 217 17.01 11.17 12.69
N LEU A 218 17.74 10.25 13.32
CA LEU A 218 19.20 10.30 13.43
C LEU A 218 19.83 10.48 12.04
N GLU A 219 21.01 11.10 12.01
CA GLU A 219 21.79 11.34 10.79
C GLU A 219 21.03 12.18 9.73
N GLY A 220 19.95 12.87 10.13
CA GLY A 220 19.14 13.69 9.23
C GLY A 220 18.23 12.90 8.29
N ALA A 221 18.11 11.58 8.48
CA ALA A 221 17.15 10.77 7.74
C ALA A 221 15.72 11.25 8.01
N LYS A 222 14.83 11.13 7.03
CA LYS A 222 13.47 11.65 7.11
C LYS A 222 12.47 10.51 7.06
N ALA A 223 11.61 10.42 8.08
CA ALA A 223 10.39 9.62 8.05
C ALA A 223 9.25 10.49 7.52
N LYS A 224 8.80 10.22 6.28
CA LYS A 224 7.71 10.96 5.65
C LYS A 224 6.39 10.27 5.95
N PHE A 225 5.47 10.96 6.62
CA PHE A 225 4.19 10.40 7.04
C PHE A 225 3.13 10.55 5.96
N THR A 226 2.22 9.59 5.90
CA THR A 226 1.01 9.65 5.10
C THR A 226 -0.15 9.05 5.89
N LEU A 227 -1.28 9.75 5.92
CA LEU A 227 -2.55 9.20 6.37
C LEU A 227 -3.41 8.95 5.14
N THR A 228 -3.87 7.72 4.97
CA THR A 228 -4.73 7.32 3.86
C THR A 228 -6.07 6.86 4.41
N ILE A 229 -7.16 7.39 3.85
CA ILE A 229 -8.53 7.02 4.22
C ILE A 229 -9.27 6.58 2.96
N TRP A 230 -9.86 5.38 2.99
CA TRP A 230 -10.67 4.84 1.89
C TRP A 230 -12.15 4.93 2.24
N CYS A 231 -12.92 5.45 1.28
CA CYS A 231 -14.36 5.29 1.23
C CYS A 231 -14.69 4.41 0.01
N LEU A 232 -15.26 3.23 0.26
CA LEU A 232 -15.65 2.26 -0.75
C LEU A 232 -17.00 2.64 -1.37
N ASP A 233 -17.05 2.63 -2.69
CA ASP A 233 -18.17 2.86 -3.60
C ASP A 233 -18.81 4.26 -3.56
N GLU A 234 -18.84 4.91 -2.39
CA GLU A 234 -19.37 6.26 -2.23
C GLU A 234 -18.32 7.22 -1.66
N PRO A 235 -18.16 8.41 -2.25
CA PRO A 235 -17.30 9.46 -1.70
C PRO A 235 -17.88 10.05 -0.41
N SER A 236 -17.02 10.59 0.45
CA SER A 236 -17.40 11.39 1.64
C SER A 236 -18.34 10.71 2.64
N LYS A 237 -18.53 9.39 2.55
CA LYS A 237 -19.20 8.62 3.59
C LYS A 237 -18.27 8.41 4.80
N GLN A 238 -18.77 7.67 5.78
CA GLN A 238 -17.92 7.19 6.87
C GLN A 238 -16.79 6.30 6.30
N PRO A 239 -15.53 6.49 6.73
CA PRO A 239 -14.42 5.67 6.25
C PRO A 239 -14.62 4.16 6.45
N ASP A 240 -14.19 3.38 5.47
CA ASP A 240 -14.15 1.90 5.56
C ASP A 240 -12.76 1.39 5.93
N VAL A 241 -11.71 2.11 5.51
CA VAL A 241 -10.32 1.73 5.80
C VAL A 241 -9.52 2.96 6.14
N THR A 242 -8.71 2.89 7.18
CA THR A 242 -7.72 3.93 7.47
C THR A 242 -6.34 3.31 7.69
N GLU A 243 -5.33 3.89 7.04
CA GLU A 243 -3.93 3.47 7.17
C GLU A 243 -3.08 4.70 7.48
N MET A 244 -2.28 4.61 8.53
CA MET A 244 -1.16 5.52 8.75
C MET A 244 0.12 4.82 8.32
N SER A 245 0.95 5.48 7.52
CA SER A 245 2.28 4.99 7.18
C SER A 245 3.35 6.06 7.32
N PHE A 246 4.59 5.62 7.44
CA PHE A 246 5.73 6.48 7.17
C PHE A 246 6.82 5.75 6.39
N VAL A 247 7.47 6.47 5.49
CA VAL A 247 8.52 5.96 4.61
C VAL A 247 9.87 6.54 5.03
N VAL A 248 10.88 5.68 5.12
CA VAL A 248 12.29 6.08 5.25
C VAL A 248 13.03 5.58 4.01
N LYS A 249 13.50 6.50 3.18
CA LYS A 249 14.28 6.19 1.98
C LYS A 249 15.63 5.59 2.35
N THR A 250 16.12 4.66 1.55
CA THR A 250 17.50 4.20 1.64
C THR A 250 18.41 5.08 0.77
N ASP A 251 19.71 5.01 1.01
CA ASP A 251 20.71 5.47 0.06
C ASP A 251 21.21 4.27 -0.74
N ASN A 252 20.69 4.10 -1.97
CA ASN A 252 21.10 3.03 -2.88
C ASN A 252 21.04 1.62 -2.24
N GLY A 253 19.98 1.32 -1.50
CA GLY A 253 19.80 0.05 -0.80
C GLY A 253 20.46 -0.01 0.58
N LYS A 254 21.08 1.07 1.07
CA LYS A 254 21.75 1.13 2.37
C LYS A 254 21.00 2.04 3.35
N MET A 255 20.97 1.61 4.61
CA MET A 255 20.47 2.38 5.74
C MET A 255 21.37 2.08 6.95
N SER A 256 21.75 3.10 7.71
CA SER A 256 22.56 2.88 8.90
C SER A 256 21.76 2.17 10.00
N GLY A 257 22.46 1.37 10.81
CA GLY A 257 21.85 0.66 11.94
C GLY A 257 21.13 1.58 12.93
N PRO A 258 21.70 2.75 13.30
CA PRO A 258 21.02 3.72 14.17
C PRO A 258 19.71 4.26 13.59
N VAL A 259 19.68 4.66 12.31
CA VAL A 259 18.47 5.12 11.63
C VAL A 259 17.41 4.02 11.58
N ALA A 260 17.81 2.81 11.17
CA ALA A 260 16.91 1.66 11.12
C ALA A 260 16.30 1.33 12.49
N ARG A 261 17.10 1.41 13.56
CA ARG A 261 16.65 1.16 14.93
C ARG A 261 15.70 2.23 15.43
N GLN A 262 15.98 3.51 15.16
CA GLN A 262 15.09 4.59 15.58
C GLN A 262 13.74 4.53 14.86
N ALA A 263 13.74 4.26 13.55
CA ALA A 263 12.51 4.07 12.77
C ALA A 263 11.68 2.88 13.31
N TYR A 264 12.35 1.76 13.62
CA TYR A 264 11.70 0.59 14.23
C TYR A 264 11.10 0.90 15.61
N ASN A 265 11.85 1.59 16.48
CA ASN A 265 11.37 1.99 17.80
C ASN A 265 10.19 2.97 17.70
N LEU A 266 10.25 3.91 16.75
CA LEU A 266 9.15 4.83 16.47
C LEU A 266 7.89 4.05 16.07
N PHE A 267 8.02 3.05 15.19
CA PHE A 267 6.90 2.19 14.82
C PHE A 267 6.34 1.37 16.00
N ASN A 268 7.20 0.82 16.84
CA ASN A 268 6.76 0.12 18.06
C ASN A 268 6.01 1.05 19.03
N ASN A 269 6.47 2.29 19.19
CA ASN A 269 5.75 3.26 20.01
C ASN A 269 4.35 3.56 19.44
N PHE A 270 4.18 3.58 18.12
CA PHE A 270 2.86 3.67 17.51
C PHE A 270 1.99 2.46 17.79
N GLN A 271 2.53 1.25 17.64
CA GLN A 271 1.78 0.02 17.94
C GLN A 271 1.30 -0.01 19.40
N ASP A 272 2.14 0.42 20.34
CA ASP A 272 1.81 0.48 21.76
C ASP A 272 0.77 1.57 22.07
N SER A 273 1.10 2.81 21.75
CA SER A 273 0.31 4.00 22.11
C SER A 273 -1.03 4.07 21.38
N LEU A 274 -1.14 3.42 20.22
CA LEU A 274 -2.37 3.36 19.43
C LEU A 274 -3.08 2.00 19.52
N SER A 275 -2.63 1.08 20.36
CA SER A 275 -3.18 -0.28 20.47
C SER A 275 -4.71 -0.37 20.55
N GLY A 276 -5.37 0.56 21.25
CA GLY A 276 -6.83 0.62 21.35
C GLY A 276 -7.59 1.07 20.09
N ILE A 277 -6.87 1.46 19.03
CA ILE A 277 -7.44 1.91 17.75
C ILE A 277 -6.76 1.23 16.55
N VAL A 278 -5.91 0.24 16.75
CA VAL A 278 -5.36 -0.57 15.66
C VAL A 278 -6.44 -1.51 15.14
N ASP A 279 -6.54 -1.64 13.82
CA ASP A 279 -7.39 -2.68 13.20
C ASP A 279 -6.75 -4.06 13.44
N GLN A 280 -7.46 -4.92 14.15
CA GLN A 280 -7.00 -6.28 14.49
C GLN A 280 -7.52 -7.35 13.53
N ASP A 281 -8.53 -7.01 12.74
CA ASP A 281 -9.25 -7.94 11.87
C ASP A 281 -8.60 -8.02 10.48
N HIS A 282 -7.88 -6.97 10.08
CA HIS A 282 -7.28 -6.88 8.75
C HIS A 282 -5.76 -6.71 8.78
N THR A 283 -5.10 -7.42 7.85
CA THR A 283 -3.64 -7.45 7.69
C THR A 283 -3.11 -6.40 6.71
N SER A 284 -3.97 -5.96 5.80
CA SER A 284 -3.67 -4.93 4.80
C SER A 284 -4.97 -4.31 4.28
N LYS A 285 -4.90 -3.06 3.82
CA LYS A 285 -6.05 -2.44 3.13
C LYS A 285 -6.39 -3.18 1.83
N THR A 286 -5.41 -3.77 1.15
CA THR A 286 -5.63 -4.47 -0.13
C THR A 286 -6.58 -5.66 0.02
N SER A 287 -6.51 -6.43 1.11
CA SER A 287 -7.41 -7.58 1.30
C SER A 287 -8.89 -7.20 1.38
N LEU A 288 -9.20 -5.93 1.68
CA LEU A 288 -10.56 -5.38 1.72
C LEU A 288 -11.08 -4.89 0.37
N ALA A 289 -10.23 -4.86 -0.67
CA ALA A 289 -10.55 -4.26 -1.95
C ALA A 289 -10.38 -5.19 -3.15
N LEU A 290 -9.99 -6.45 -2.93
CA LEU A 290 -9.94 -7.45 -3.99
C LEU A 290 -11.37 -7.84 -4.40
N PRO A 291 -11.61 -8.15 -5.69
CA PRO A 291 -12.92 -8.62 -6.17
C PRO A 291 -13.35 -9.89 -5.43
N ASP A 292 -14.63 -10.08 -5.16
CA ASP A 292 -15.15 -11.32 -4.57
C ASP A 292 -14.81 -12.55 -5.43
N ARG A 293 -14.56 -13.70 -4.78
CA ARG A 293 -14.36 -14.94 -5.53
C ARG A 293 -15.67 -15.31 -6.23
N GLY A 294 -15.59 -15.58 -7.53
CA GLY A 294 -16.72 -16.17 -8.26
C GLY A 294 -17.13 -17.51 -7.63
N SER A 295 -18.42 -17.84 -7.71
CA SER A 295 -18.90 -19.18 -7.38
C SER A 295 -18.24 -20.18 -8.33
N ARG A 296 -17.58 -21.22 -7.79
CA ARG A 296 -17.10 -22.36 -8.57
C ARG A 296 -18.26 -23.28 -8.94
#